data_AF-A0A9P4WXZ0-F1
#
_entry.id   AF-A0A9P4WXZ0-F1
#
_cell.length_a   1.000
_cell.length_b   1.000
_cell.length_c   1.000
_cell.angle_alpha   90.00
_cell.angle_beta   90.00
_cell.angle_gamma   90.00
#
_symmetry.space_group_name_H-M   'P 1'
#
loop_
_entity.id
_entity.type
_entity.pdbx_description
1 polymer ?
#
loop_
_entity_poly.entity_id
_entity_poly.type
_entity_poly.pdbx_seq_one_letter_code
_entity_poly.pdbx_strand_id
1 'polypeptide(L)' 'MAQTPQQRQANARYAKAQEKKMGKPESAQVVKPRGPQKSPISKTWIIVLAFILCGGLLFELLKLFF' A
#
# COMPACT_ATOMS: atom_id res chain seq x y z
N MET A 1 24.07 17.06 43.08
CA MET A 1 22.64 17.21 43.40
C MET A 1 21.87 16.09 42.71
N ALA A 2 21.29 15.18 43.48
CA ALA A 2 20.44 14.13 42.92
C ALA A 2 19.05 14.71 42.63
N GLN A 3 18.48 14.32 41.50
CA GLN A 3 17.17 14.80 41.07
C GLN A 3 16.09 14.28 42.02
N THR A 4 15.24 15.17 42.53
CA THR A 4 14.18 14.77 43.46
C THR A 4 13.14 13.88 42.74
N PRO A 5 12.43 13.00 43.47
CA PRO A 5 11.37 12.18 42.87
C PRO A 5 10.32 13.02 42.14
N GLN A 6 10.01 14.22 42.65
CA GLN A 6 9.09 15.17 42.02
C GLN A 6 9.65 15.73 40.70
N GLN A 7 10.93 16.09 40.64
CA GLN A 7 11.57 16.52 39.40
C GLN A 7 11.59 15.41 38.35
N ARG A 8 11.82 14.16 38.77
CA ARG A 8 11.78 13.00 37.86
C ARG A 8 10.40 12.84 37.22
N GLN A 9 9.33 13.00 38.01
CA GLN A 9 7.95 12.95 37.50
C GLN A 9 7.64 14.11 36.56
N ALA A 10 8.09 15.33 36.88
CA ALA A 10 7.90 16.50 36.03
C ALA A 10 8.63 16.33 34.67
N ASN A 11 9.86 15.84 34.69
CA ASN A 11 10.64 15.58 33.48
C ASN A 11 9.99 14.49 32.61
N ALA A 12 9.46 13.43 33.24
CA ALA A 12 8.74 12.38 32.51
C ALA A 12 7.46 12.92 31.83
N ARG A 13 6.72 13.83 32.49
CA ARG A 13 5.55 14.49 31.89
C ARG A 13 5.94 15.39 30.72
N TYR A 14 7.00 16.18 30.88
CA TYR A 14 7.52 17.05 29.84
C TYR A 14 8.01 16.25 28.63
N ALA A 15 8.76 15.17 28.87
CA ALA A 15 9.26 14.29 27.81
C ALA A 15 8.12 13.71 26.96
N LYS A 16 7.05 13.19 27.59
CA LYS A 16 5.86 12.70 26.86
C LYS A 16 5.16 13.78 26.05
N ALA A 17 5.08 15.00 26.59
CA ALA A 17 4.47 16.13 25.88
C ALA A 17 5.32 16.56 24.67
N GLN A 18 6.64 16.48 24.76
CA GLN A 18 7.56 16.77 23.65
C GLN A 18 7.57 15.65 22.61
N GLU A 19 7.55 14.39 23.03
CA GLU A 19 7.46 13.24 22.14
C GLU A 19 6.21 13.27 21.26
N LYS A 20 5.07 13.78 21.77
CA LYS A 20 3.84 13.97 20.99
C LYS A 20 3.96 15.11 19.95
N LYS A 21 4.84 16.09 20.18
CA LYS A 21 5.06 17.25 19.29
C LYS A 21 6.13 16.96 18.24
N MET A 22 7.11 16.14 18.58
CA MET A 22 8.06 15.59 17.63
C MET A 22 7.27 14.64 16.72
N GLY A 23 7.28 14.89 15.40
CA GLY A 23 6.63 14.01 14.43
C GLY A 23 7.15 12.57 14.53
N LYS A 24 6.55 11.65 13.76
CA LYS A 24 7.03 10.27 13.73
C LYS A 24 8.52 10.24 13.33
N PRO A 25 9.38 9.50 14.05
CA PRO A 25 10.79 9.38 13.67
C PRO A 25 10.90 8.80 12.26
N GLU A 26 11.94 9.19 11.51
CA GLU A 26 12.18 8.70 10.15
C GLU A 26 12.23 7.16 10.08
N SER A 27 12.67 6.51 11.16
CA SER A 27 12.66 5.05 11.31
C SER A 27 11.26 4.41 11.41
N ALA A 28 10.23 5.20 11.73
CA ALA A 28 8.82 4.77 11.67
C ALA A 28 8.21 4.95 10.27
N GLN A 29 8.95 5.55 9.32
CA GLN A 29 8.72 5.35 7.90
C GLN A 29 9.31 3.99 7.48
N VAL A 30 8.88 2.92 8.14
CA VAL A 30 8.98 1.59 7.55
C VAL A 30 8.17 1.71 6.27
N VAL A 31 8.87 1.83 5.14
CA VAL A 31 8.32 1.88 3.80
C VAL A 31 7.30 0.77 3.72
N LYS A 32 6.03 1.13 3.86
CA LYS A 32 4.94 0.17 3.83
C LYS A 32 5.13 -0.57 2.51
N PRO A 33 5.38 -1.90 2.51
CA PRO A 33 5.68 -2.62 1.29
C PRO A 33 4.56 -2.25 0.33
N ARG A 34 4.94 -1.61 -0.78
CA ARG A 34 3.99 -1.10 -1.76
C ARG A 34 3.22 -2.34 -2.19
N GLY A 35 1.99 -2.48 -1.69
CA GLY A 35 1.19 -3.66 -1.93
C GLY A 35 1.12 -3.93 -3.43
N PRO A 36 0.90 -5.17 -3.87
CA PRO A 36 0.96 -5.54 -5.28
C PRO A 36 0.22 -4.49 -6.10
N GLN A 37 0.97 -3.82 -6.98
CA GLN A 37 0.47 -2.70 -7.76
C GLN A 37 -0.63 -3.26 -8.65
N LYS A 38 -1.89 -2.97 -8.30
CA LYS A 38 -3.04 -3.42 -9.07
C LYS A 38 -2.93 -2.76 -10.45
N SER A 39 -2.94 -3.58 -11.50
CA SER A 39 -2.95 -3.06 -12.87
C SER A 39 -4.15 -2.11 -13.04
N PRO A 40 -3.98 -0.99 -13.77
CA PRO A 40 -5.05 0.00 -13.94
C PRO A 40 -6.20 -0.51 -14.80
N ILE A 41 -6.02 -1.65 -15.48
CA ILE A 41 -7.01 -2.26 -16.35
C ILE A 41 -7.60 -3.51 -15.70
N SER A 42 -8.92 -3.64 -15.74
CA SER A 42 -9.60 -4.84 -15.25
C SER A 42 -9.32 -6.05 -16.14
N LYS A 43 -9.33 -7.25 -15.57
CA LYS A 43 -9.19 -8.52 -16.33
C LYS A 43 -10.26 -8.65 -17.42
N THR A 44 -11.48 -8.19 -17.18
CA THR A 44 -12.58 -8.22 -18.14
C THR A 44 -12.23 -7.48 -19.43
N TRP A 45 -11.65 -6.29 -19.33
CA TRP A 45 -11.22 -5.51 -20.49
C TRP A 45 -10.11 -6.18 -21.29
N ILE A 46 -9.19 -6.88 -20.63
CA ILE A 46 -8.14 -7.67 -21.30
C ILE A 46 -8.77 -8.79 -22.14
N ILE A 47 -9.75 -9.51 -21.59
CA ILE A 47 -10.45 -10.59 -22.28
C ILE A 47 -11.22 -10.05 -23.50
N VAL A 48 -11.93 -8.94 -23.35
CA VAL A 48 -12.67 -8.30 -24.45
C VAL A 48 -11.70 -7.88 -25.57
N LEU A 49 -10.57 -7.26 -25.24
CA LEU A 49 -9.57 -6.86 -26.23
C LEU A 49 -8.95 -8.07 -26.94
N ALA A 50 -8.63 -9.14 -26.21
CA ALA A 50 -8.13 -10.38 -26.80
C ALA A 50 -9.17 -11.00 -27.75
N PHE A 51 -10.45 -10.97 -27.39
CA PHE A 51 -11.53 -11.43 -28.26
C PHE A 51 -11.71 -10.54 -29.49
N ILE A 52 -11.53 -9.22 -29.41
CA ILE A 52 -11.58 -8.35 -30.61
C ILE A 52 -10.44 -8.69 -31.58
N LEU A 53 -9.24 -8.97 -31.05
CA LEU A 53 -8.07 -9.32 -31.87
C LEU A 53 -8.15 -10.72 -32.48
N CYS A 54 -8.65 -11.71 -31.72
CA CYS A 54 -8.61 -13.13 -32.11
C CYS A 54 -9.99 -13.76 -32.34
N GLY A 55 -11.08 -13.03 -32.12
CA GLY A 55 -12.45 -13.56 -32.16
C GLY A 55 -12.84 -14.06 -33.54
N GLY A 56 -12.39 -13.39 -34.60
CA GLY A 56 -12.59 -13.85 -35.97
C GLY A 56 -11.97 -15.23 -36.23
N LEU A 57 -10.75 -15.46 -35.73
CA LEU A 57 -10.08 -16.76 -35.84
C LEU A 57 -10.82 -17.85 -35.05
N LEU A 58 -11.34 -17.51 -33.87
CA LEU A 58 -12.20 -18.41 -33.09
C LEU A 58 -13.45 -18.84 -33.87
N PHE A 59 -14.12 -17.92 -34.55
CA PHE A 59 -15.29 -18.25 -35.38
C PHE A 59 -14.93 -19.05 -36.62
N GLU A 60 -13.77 -18.79 -37.23
CA GLU A 60 -13.29 -19.56 -38.38
C GLU A 60 -12.97 -21.01 -38.00
N LEU A 61 -12.33 -21.23 -36.85
CA LEU A 61 -12.12 -22.56 -36.29
C LEU A 61 -13.44 -23.26 -35.98
N LEU A 62 -14.40 -22.56 -35.35
CA LEU A 62 -15.73 -23.13 -35.09
C LEU A 62 -16.43 -23.55 -36.39
N LYS A 63 -16.33 -22.75 -37.47
CA LYS A 63 -16.88 -23.05 -38.81
C LYS A 63 -16.18 -24.22 -39.51
N LEU A 64 -15.00 -24.63 -39.05
CA LEU A 64 -14.28 -25.78 -39.57
C LEU A 64 -14.80 -27.10 -38.95
N PHE A 65 -15.26 -27.03 -37.71
CA PHE A 65 -15.72 -28.20 -36.94
C PHE A 65 -17.26 -28.35 -36.89
N PHE A 66 -18.02 -27.27 -37.11
CA PHE A 66 -19.48 -27.23 -37.20
C PHE A 66 -19.93 -26.72 -38.57
#